data_AF-A0A2V6TWH4-F1
#
_entry.id   AF-A0A2V6TWH4-F1
#
_cell.length_a   1.000
_cell.length_b   1.000
_cell.length_c   1.000
_cell.angle_alpha   90.00
_cell.angle_beta   90.00
_cell.angle_gamma   90.00
#
_symmetry.space_group_name_H-M   'P 1'
#
loop_
_entity.id
_entity.type
_entity.pdbx_description
1 polymer ?
#
loop_
_entity_poly.entity_id
_entity_poly.type
_entity_poly.pdbx_seq_one_letter_code
_entity_poly.pdbx_strand_id
1 'polypeptide(L)'
;MLASATIGLTAPVPPAVRPGVIRRDYCPANTKSMVRNLLRRLSARSPIVLAELQPQEGEHDCFDFVTGGGFFFGSTDGPGRVNFGFNAGFKNGTQVPLMAHLNLVDHNSGRHVKIQSATSYGPSFFFELGNPCQCRSFSGDGTSDGTPVTYTVEVCDEGEPGNSPNGTDRFFIQLSDGYTAIGNPIEGGNIQLHKPCLQCE
;
A
#
# COMPACT_ATOMS: atom_id res chain seq x y z
N MET A 1 22.42 43.81 44.28
CA MET A 1 22.77 43.61 42.86
C MET A 1 23.23 42.17 42.68
N LEU A 2 22.37 41.29 42.17
CA LEU A 2 22.74 39.96 41.69
C LEU A 2 21.96 39.75 40.39
N ALA A 3 22.70 39.61 39.28
CA ALA A 3 22.15 39.44 37.95
C ALA A 3 21.80 37.97 37.71
N SER A 4 20.57 37.74 37.24
CA SER A 4 20.07 36.43 36.82
C SER A 4 20.48 36.20 35.35
N ALA A 5 21.19 35.10 35.07
CA ALA A 5 21.57 34.70 33.73
C ALA A 5 20.63 33.59 33.23
N THR A 6 19.78 33.91 32.26
CA THR A 6 18.90 32.95 31.59
C THR A 6 19.67 32.31 30.42
N ILE A 7 20.01 31.03 30.52
CA ILE A 7 20.62 30.26 29.43
C ILE A 7 19.48 29.77 28.52
N GLY A 8 19.37 30.35 27.33
CA GLY A 8 18.47 29.87 26.29
C GLY A 8 19.03 28.62 25.63
N LEU A 9 18.37 27.47 25.82
CA LEU A 9 18.56 26.30 24.96
C LEU A 9 17.75 26.51 23.68
N THR A 10 18.42 26.83 22.57
CA THR A 10 17.84 26.66 21.23
C THR A 10 18.10 25.22 20.79
N ALA A 11 17.04 24.42 20.69
CA ALA A 11 17.12 23.09 20.09
C ALA A 11 17.53 23.22 18.61
N PRO A 12 18.40 22.35 18.08
CA PRO A 12 18.73 22.35 16.66
C PRO A 12 17.48 22.00 15.85
N VAL A 13 17.10 22.89 14.95
CA VAL A 13 16.06 22.66 13.95
C VAL A 13 16.57 21.54 13.03
N PRO A 14 15.86 20.40 12.88
CA PRO A 14 16.27 19.38 11.93
C PRO A 14 16.27 19.97 10.51
N PRO A 15 17.23 19.59 9.65
CA PRO A 15 17.28 20.09 8.29
C PRO A 15 15.98 19.72 7.57
N ALA A 16 15.34 20.73 6.96
CA ALA A 16 14.17 20.52 6.12
C ALA A 16 14.52 19.52 5.02
N VAL A 17 13.85 18.36 5.03
CA VAL A 17 13.86 17.41 3.93
C VAL A 17 13.38 18.16 2.69
N ARG A 18 14.25 18.28 1.69
CA ARG A 18 13.85 18.86 0.41
C ARG A 18 12.73 18.00 -0.15
N PRO A 19 11.57 18.55 -0.54
CA PRO A 19 10.58 17.77 -1.26
C PRO A 19 11.21 17.33 -2.58
N GLY A 20 11.65 16.08 -2.62
CA GLY A 20 12.05 15.41 -3.84
C GLY A 20 10.88 15.49 -4.82
N VAL A 21 11.19 15.77 -6.08
CA VAL A 21 10.20 15.83 -7.15
C VAL A 21 9.60 14.43 -7.30
N ILE A 22 8.42 14.20 -6.72
CA ILE A 22 7.65 12.97 -6.96
C ILE A 22 7.29 12.97 -8.45
N ARG A 23 8.02 12.19 -9.26
CA ARG A 23 7.63 11.92 -10.65
C ARG A 23 6.26 11.24 -10.61
N ARG A 24 5.27 11.82 -11.31
CA ARG A 24 3.83 11.56 -11.14
C ARG A 24 3.34 10.23 -11.73
N ASP A 25 4.21 9.29 -12.06
CA ASP A 25 3.85 8.15 -12.90
C ASP A 25 3.75 6.88 -12.05
N TYR A 26 2.85 6.88 -11.06
CA TYR A 26 2.50 5.62 -10.41
C TYR A 26 1.63 4.79 -11.36
N CYS A 27 1.93 3.50 -11.45
CA CYS A 27 1.51 2.58 -12.50
C CYS A 27 0.05 2.79 -12.95
N PRO A 28 -0.22 3.18 -14.22
CA PRO A 28 -1.58 3.19 -14.71
C PRO A 28 -2.05 1.75 -14.84
N ALA A 29 -3.03 1.35 -14.03
CA ALA A 29 -3.77 0.12 -14.28
C ALA A 29 -4.29 0.15 -15.72
N ASN A 30 -4.01 -0.88 -16.51
CA ASN A 30 -4.32 -0.87 -17.93
C ASN A 30 -5.84 -0.88 -18.17
N THR A 31 -6.44 0.30 -18.38
CA THR A 31 -7.86 0.47 -18.72
C THR A 31 -8.21 -0.11 -20.11
N LYS A 32 -7.22 -0.52 -20.93
CA LYS A 32 -7.47 -1.08 -22.27
C LYS A 32 -8.16 -2.46 -22.24
N SER A 33 -8.16 -3.17 -21.11
CA SER A 33 -8.90 -4.44 -20.98
C SER A 33 -10.42 -4.23 -21.13
N MET A 34 -10.96 -3.10 -20.65
CA MET A 34 -12.40 -2.81 -20.76
C MET A 34 -12.81 -2.27 -22.14
N VAL A 35 -11.91 -1.58 -22.85
CA VAL A 35 -12.25 -0.88 -24.11
C VAL A 35 -12.21 -1.81 -25.35
N ARG A 36 -11.43 -2.91 -25.33
CA ARG A 36 -11.37 -3.83 -26.49
C ARG A 36 -12.68 -4.56 -26.77
N ASN A 37 -13.57 -4.70 -25.78
CA ASN A 37 -14.87 -5.37 -25.98
C ASN A 37 -15.96 -4.46 -26.57
N LEU A 38 -15.80 -3.14 -26.53
CA LEU A 38 -16.80 -2.22 -27.08
C LEU A 38 -16.58 -1.89 -28.57
N LEU A 39 -15.32 -1.92 -29.03
CA LEU A 39 -14.95 -1.52 -30.40
C LEU A 39 -15.04 -2.64 -31.46
N ARG A 40 -15.45 -3.86 -31.11
CA ARG A 40 -15.70 -4.94 -32.09
C ARG A 40 -17.08 -4.88 -32.77
N ARG A 41 -17.93 -3.91 -32.45
CA ARG A 41 -19.31 -3.81 -33.00
C ARG A 41 -19.56 -2.74 -34.06
N LEU A 42 -18.56 -1.97 -34.48
CA LEU A 42 -18.74 -0.95 -35.52
C LEU A 42 -17.57 -0.98 -36.51
N SER A 43 -17.62 -1.92 -37.45
CA SER A 43 -16.82 -1.88 -38.66
C SER A 43 -17.74 -1.71 -39.86
N ALA A 44 -17.83 -0.47 -40.37
CA ALA A 44 -18.09 -0.18 -41.78
C ALA A 44 -18.02 1.34 -42.03
N ARG A 45 -16.93 1.77 -42.69
CA ARG A 45 -16.80 2.84 -43.72
C ARG A 45 -15.53 3.70 -43.55
N SER A 46 -14.94 4.01 -44.71
CA SER A 46 -13.57 4.45 -44.98
C SER A 46 -13.28 5.94 -44.68
N PRO A 47 -12.05 6.44 -44.92
CA PRO A 47 -11.20 7.07 -43.91
C PRO A 47 -11.39 8.59 -43.83
N ILE A 48 -11.50 9.11 -42.61
CA ILE A 48 -11.19 10.51 -42.33
C ILE A 48 -9.75 10.54 -41.85
N VAL A 49 -8.92 11.36 -42.51
CA VAL A 49 -7.56 11.68 -42.09
C VAL A 49 -7.64 12.31 -40.70
N LEU A 50 -7.48 11.49 -39.67
CA LEU A 50 -7.24 11.93 -38.31
C LEU A 50 -5.72 11.91 -38.14
N ALA A 51 -5.14 13.06 -37.82
CA ALA A 51 -3.77 13.15 -37.34
C ALA A 51 -3.54 12.02 -36.33
N GLU A 52 -2.48 11.23 -36.53
CA GLU A 52 -2.01 10.30 -35.53
C GLU A 52 -1.70 11.11 -34.27
N LEU A 53 -2.65 11.13 -33.34
CA LEU A 53 -2.33 11.22 -31.92
C LEU A 53 -1.46 10.00 -31.65
N GLN A 54 -0.15 10.17 -31.80
CA GLN A 54 0.81 9.21 -31.29
C GLN A 54 0.41 8.96 -29.83
N PRO A 55 0.13 7.72 -29.42
CA PRO A 55 0.06 7.40 -28.01
C PRO A 55 1.50 7.55 -27.48
N GLN A 56 1.85 8.78 -27.11
CA GLN A 56 2.92 9.00 -26.15
C GLN A 56 2.37 8.45 -24.84
N GLU A 57 2.96 7.36 -24.38
CA GLU A 57 3.62 7.23 -23.08
C GLU A 57 4.03 5.75 -22.96
N GLY A 58 5.32 5.53 -22.71
CA GLY A 58 5.89 4.19 -22.62
C GLY A 58 5.14 3.37 -21.58
N GLU A 59 4.59 2.24 -22.00
CA GLU A 59 4.07 1.20 -21.12
C GLU A 59 5.27 0.66 -20.32
N HIS A 60 5.60 1.32 -19.21
CA HIS A 60 6.60 0.84 -18.28
C HIS A 60 5.97 -0.33 -17.52
N ASP A 61 6.44 -1.54 -17.80
CA ASP A 61 6.06 -2.73 -17.05
C ASP A 61 6.43 -2.52 -15.58
N CYS A 62 5.40 -2.31 -14.77
CA CYS A 62 5.53 -2.10 -13.34
C CYS A 62 5.36 -3.44 -12.62
N PHE A 63 6.39 -3.84 -11.87
CA PHE A 63 6.46 -5.10 -11.12
C PHE A 63 6.32 -4.88 -9.60
N ASP A 64 5.74 -3.73 -9.21
CA ASP A 64 5.57 -3.30 -7.82
C ASP A 64 4.70 -4.29 -7.06
N PHE A 65 5.28 -4.94 -6.07
CA PHE A 65 4.65 -6.02 -5.35
C PHE A 65 5.13 -6.04 -3.91
N VAL A 66 4.23 -6.25 -2.96
CA VAL A 66 4.57 -6.35 -1.53
C VAL A 66 4.12 -7.70 -0.99
N THR A 67 4.96 -8.26 -0.13
CA THR A 67 4.66 -9.48 0.62
C THR A 67 4.88 -9.21 2.08
N GLY A 68 4.17 -9.91 2.95
CA GLY A 68 4.51 -9.86 4.36
C GLY A 68 3.76 -10.89 5.18
N GLY A 69 4.21 -11.03 6.40
CA GLY A 69 3.54 -11.84 7.40
C GLY A 69 4.17 -11.65 8.76
N GLY A 70 3.36 -11.84 9.80
CA GLY A 70 3.80 -11.54 11.15
C GLY A 70 2.67 -11.53 12.16
N PHE A 71 2.95 -10.86 13.27
CA PHE A 71 1.96 -10.59 14.29
C PHE A 71 2.23 -9.27 15.00
N PHE A 72 1.20 -8.76 15.65
CA PHE A 72 1.23 -7.65 16.60
C PHE A 72 0.12 -7.87 17.64
N PHE A 73 -0.04 -6.94 18.56
CA PHE A 73 -1.10 -6.97 19.57
C PHE A 73 -2.02 -5.78 19.43
N GLY A 74 -3.31 -6.01 19.64
CA GLY A 74 -4.32 -4.96 19.65
C GLY A 74 -5.08 -4.82 18.33
N SER A 75 -6.39 -4.70 18.48
CA SER A 75 -7.34 -4.34 17.43
C SER A 75 -8.53 -3.64 18.10
N THR A 76 -9.53 -3.24 17.31
CA THR A 76 -10.82 -2.79 17.84
C THR A 76 -11.58 -3.86 18.62
N ASP A 77 -11.23 -5.15 18.42
CA ASP A 77 -11.89 -6.24 19.14
C ASP A 77 -11.26 -6.44 20.53
N GLY A 78 -9.98 -6.10 20.72
CA GLY A 78 -9.33 -6.13 22.03
C GLY A 78 -7.79 -6.23 21.96
N PRO A 79 -7.11 -6.45 23.10
CA PRO A 79 -5.64 -6.43 23.20
C PRO A 79 -4.95 -7.73 22.75
N GLY A 80 -5.69 -8.70 22.20
CA GLY A 80 -5.15 -9.99 21.80
C GLY A 80 -4.16 -9.93 20.65
N ARG A 81 -3.50 -11.06 20.39
CA ARG A 81 -2.58 -11.22 19.26
C ARG A 81 -3.36 -11.20 17.95
N VAL A 82 -2.86 -10.46 16.97
CA VAL A 82 -3.34 -10.48 15.60
C VAL A 82 -2.25 -11.06 14.72
N ASN A 83 -2.55 -12.14 14.00
CA ASN A 83 -1.66 -12.77 13.04
C ASN A 83 -2.09 -12.40 11.63
N PHE A 84 -1.12 -12.10 10.75
CA PHE A 84 -1.42 -11.74 9.36
C PHE A 84 -0.41 -12.38 8.40
N GLY A 85 -0.83 -12.56 7.16
CA GLY A 85 0.01 -12.91 6.03
C GLY A 85 -0.63 -12.45 4.73
N PHE A 86 0.17 -11.86 3.84
CA PHE A 86 -0.37 -11.28 2.62
C PHE A 86 0.64 -11.22 1.46
N ASN A 87 0.08 -11.02 0.28
CA ASN A 87 0.76 -10.48 -0.88
C ASN A 87 -0.19 -9.57 -1.67
N ALA A 88 0.33 -8.51 -2.29
CA ALA A 88 -0.46 -7.62 -3.12
C ALA A 88 0.40 -6.89 -4.16
N GLY A 89 -0.16 -6.60 -5.34
CA GLY A 89 0.48 -5.78 -6.37
C GLY A 89 0.60 -6.45 -7.74
N PHE A 90 1.46 -5.88 -8.58
CA PHE A 90 1.69 -6.22 -9.99
C PHE A 90 2.84 -7.21 -10.18
N LYS A 91 2.76 -8.40 -9.57
CA LYS A 91 3.87 -9.38 -9.57
C LYS A 91 4.44 -9.71 -10.95
N ASN A 92 3.58 -9.75 -11.98
CA ASN A 92 3.95 -10.14 -13.35
C ASN A 92 3.65 -9.00 -14.36
N GLY A 93 3.76 -7.74 -13.94
CA GLY A 93 3.51 -6.58 -14.79
C GLY A 93 2.09 -6.02 -14.66
N THR A 94 1.83 -4.89 -15.33
CA THR A 94 0.54 -4.18 -15.27
C THR A 94 -0.52 -4.73 -16.23
N GLN A 95 -0.13 -5.66 -17.11
CA GLN A 95 -1.02 -6.32 -18.06
C GLN A 95 -1.71 -7.55 -17.49
N VAL A 96 -1.28 -8.03 -16.31
CA VAL A 96 -1.99 -9.06 -15.55
C VAL A 96 -2.93 -8.43 -14.51
N PRO A 97 -4.01 -9.13 -14.09
CA PRO A 97 -4.87 -8.64 -13.03
C PRO A 97 -4.08 -8.33 -11.76
N LEU A 98 -4.44 -7.22 -11.10
CA LEU A 98 -3.92 -6.88 -9.79
C LEU A 98 -4.20 -8.04 -8.82
N MET A 99 -3.14 -8.56 -8.20
CA MET A 99 -3.25 -9.66 -7.26
C MET A 99 -3.33 -9.10 -5.84
N ALA A 100 -4.16 -9.72 -5.01
CA ALA A 100 -4.04 -9.60 -3.56
C ALA A 100 -4.54 -10.86 -2.87
N HIS A 101 -3.78 -11.34 -1.91
CA HIS A 101 -4.22 -12.36 -0.97
C HIS A 101 -3.84 -11.90 0.42
N LEU A 102 -4.80 -11.92 1.35
CA LEU A 102 -4.52 -11.67 2.75
C LEU A 102 -5.31 -12.63 3.61
N ASN A 103 -4.66 -13.10 4.65
CA ASN A 103 -5.25 -13.87 5.72
C ASN A 103 -4.88 -13.21 7.04
N LEU A 104 -5.87 -12.85 7.85
CA LEU A 104 -5.67 -12.30 9.18
C LEU A 104 -6.55 -13.03 10.18
N VAL A 105 -5.98 -13.36 11.34
CA VAL A 105 -6.67 -13.99 12.46
C VAL A 105 -6.46 -13.13 13.70
N ASP A 106 -7.56 -12.68 14.27
CA ASP A 106 -7.58 -11.99 15.55
C ASP A 106 -7.85 -12.99 16.68
N HIS A 107 -6.86 -13.22 17.53
CA HIS A 107 -6.98 -14.18 18.64
C HIS A 107 -7.79 -13.65 19.83
N ASN A 108 -8.18 -12.37 19.83
CA ASN A 108 -9.06 -11.83 20.86
C ASN A 108 -10.51 -12.29 20.64
N SER A 109 -11.01 -12.16 19.41
CA SER A 109 -12.40 -12.50 19.04
C SER A 109 -12.54 -13.83 18.30
N GLY A 110 -11.44 -14.36 17.76
CA GLY A 110 -11.46 -15.48 16.81
C GLY A 110 -11.78 -15.06 15.38
N ARG A 111 -11.88 -13.75 15.10
CA ARG A 111 -12.21 -13.21 13.78
C ARG A 111 -11.21 -13.65 12.72
N HIS A 112 -11.73 -14.06 11.56
CA HIS A 112 -10.96 -14.47 10.40
C HIS A 112 -11.26 -13.60 9.18
N VAL A 113 -10.29 -12.78 8.77
CA VAL A 113 -10.37 -11.96 7.56
C VAL A 113 -9.66 -12.66 6.41
N LYS A 114 -10.33 -12.74 5.26
CA LYS A 114 -9.79 -13.29 4.01
C LYS A 114 -10.01 -12.32 2.85
N ILE A 115 -8.96 -12.08 2.09
CA ILE A 115 -8.97 -11.26 0.87
C ILE A 115 -8.38 -12.10 -0.27
N GLN A 116 -8.97 -12.00 -1.45
CA GLN A 116 -8.57 -12.77 -2.64
C GLN A 116 -8.35 -11.92 -3.90
N SER A 117 -8.62 -10.62 -3.82
CA SER A 117 -8.42 -9.68 -4.92
C SER A 117 -8.34 -8.26 -4.39
N ALA A 118 -7.60 -7.39 -5.08
CA ALA A 118 -7.62 -5.96 -4.84
C ALA A 118 -8.16 -5.25 -6.09
N THR A 119 -8.86 -4.15 -5.87
CA THR A 119 -9.31 -3.22 -6.92
C THR A 119 -8.39 -2.01 -7.03
N SER A 120 -7.61 -1.71 -5.98
CA SER A 120 -6.60 -0.66 -5.99
C SER A 120 -5.30 -1.12 -5.32
N TYR A 121 -4.18 -0.57 -5.78
CA TYR A 121 -2.85 -0.77 -5.23
C TYR A 121 -2.02 0.48 -5.52
N GLY A 122 -1.27 0.98 -4.56
CA GLY A 122 -0.66 2.30 -4.61
C GLY A 122 0.42 2.54 -3.57
N PRO A 123 1.25 3.59 -3.69
CA PRO A 123 2.01 4.12 -2.57
C PRO A 123 1.04 4.55 -1.48
N SER A 124 1.37 4.28 -0.21
CA SER A 124 0.60 4.81 0.92
C SER A 124 1.13 6.19 1.34
N PHE A 125 0.21 7.05 1.77
CA PHE A 125 0.46 8.39 2.31
C PHE A 125 -0.20 8.62 3.68
N PHE A 126 -0.77 7.57 4.30
CA PHE A 126 -1.70 7.71 5.43
C PHE A 126 -1.00 7.74 6.79
N PHE A 127 0.13 7.05 6.94
CA PHE A 127 1.00 7.29 8.08
C PHE A 127 1.54 8.72 7.91
N GLU A 128 1.28 9.61 8.86
CA GLU A 128 1.59 11.05 8.80
C GLU A 128 3.06 11.38 8.47
N LEU A 129 3.95 10.38 8.48
CA LEU A 129 5.35 10.44 8.04
C LEU A 129 5.79 9.19 7.25
N GLY A 130 4.86 8.35 6.80
CA GLY A 130 5.14 7.13 6.06
C GLY A 130 5.78 7.46 4.73
N ASN A 131 6.96 6.89 4.50
CA ASN A 131 7.69 7.11 3.27
C ASN A 131 6.95 6.40 2.11
N PRO A 132 6.36 7.10 1.12
CA PRO A 132 5.65 6.46 0.01
C PRO A 132 6.57 5.55 -0.83
N CYS A 133 7.88 5.71 -0.68
CA CYS A 133 8.91 4.86 -1.28
C CYS A 133 8.96 3.45 -0.67
N GLN A 134 8.50 3.33 0.58
CA GLN A 134 8.56 2.10 1.40
C GLN A 134 7.16 1.58 1.74
N CYS A 135 6.12 2.40 1.58
CA CYS A 135 4.77 2.06 1.98
C CYS A 135 3.83 1.80 0.80
N ARG A 136 2.94 0.83 0.93
CA ARG A 136 1.89 0.50 -0.05
C ARG A 136 0.53 0.44 0.60
N SER A 137 -0.49 0.88 -0.14
CA SER A 137 -1.90 0.73 0.19
C SER A 137 -2.58 -0.14 -0.86
N PHE A 138 -3.51 -0.98 -0.44
CA PHE A 138 -4.39 -1.71 -1.34
C PHE A 138 -5.77 -1.90 -0.74
N SER A 139 -6.79 -1.87 -1.59
CA SER A 139 -8.19 -1.96 -1.19
C SER A 139 -9.01 -2.80 -2.15
N GLY A 140 -10.18 -3.23 -1.69
CA GLY A 140 -11.12 -4.02 -2.48
C GLY A 140 -12.18 -4.69 -1.62
N ASP A 141 -12.72 -5.79 -2.14
CA ASP A 141 -13.70 -6.64 -1.46
C ASP A 141 -13.03 -7.86 -0.82
N GLY A 142 -13.54 -8.28 0.34
CA GLY A 142 -13.09 -9.45 1.07
C GLY A 142 -14.20 -10.03 1.94
N THR A 143 -13.81 -10.89 2.88
CA THR A 143 -14.73 -11.47 3.86
C THR A 143 -14.16 -11.40 5.26
N SER A 144 -15.01 -11.11 6.24
CA SER A 144 -14.78 -11.17 7.68
C SER A 144 -15.70 -12.24 8.26
N ASP A 145 -15.16 -13.34 8.78
CA ASP A 145 -15.93 -14.51 9.24
C ASP A 145 -16.90 -15.06 8.19
N GLY A 146 -16.52 -14.98 6.91
CA GLY A 146 -17.35 -15.37 5.76
C GLY A 146 -18.40 -14.33 5.34
N THR A 147 -18.55 -13.23 6.08
CA THR A 147 -19.43 -12.11 5.72
C THR A 147 -18.71 -11.14 4.80
N PRO A 148 -19.30 -10.70 3.68
CA PRO A 148 -18.68 -9.72 2.78
C PRO A 148 -18.37 -8.38 3.46
N VAL A 149 -17.19 -7.82 3.19
CA VAL A 149 -16.73 -6.50 3.65
C VAL A 149 -15.91 -5.83 2.56
N THR A 150 -15.84 -4.50 2.56
CA THR A 150 -14.75 -3.79 1.86
C THR A 150 -13.58 -3.59 2.81
N TYR A 151 -12.36 -3.53 2.28
CA TYR A 151 -11.16 -3.35 3.08
C TYR A 151 -10.24 -2.28 2.51
N THR A 152 -9.44 -1.69 3.38
CA THR A 152 -8.21 -0.96 3.06
C THR A 152 -7.09 -1.53 3.91
N VAL A 153 -5.96 -1.88 3.30
CA VAL A 153 -4.75 -2.35 3.97
C VAL A 153 -3.61 -1.42 3.61
N GLU A 154 -2.79 -1.10 4.59
CA GLU A 154 -1.57 -0.35 4.39
C GLU A 154 -0.39 -1.01 5.08
N VAL A 155 0.74 -1.02 4.40
CA VAL A 155 1.94 -1.71 4.84
C VAL A 155 3.16 -0.89 4.53
N CYS A 156 4.17 -0.93 5.40
CA CYS A 156 5.45 -0.27 5.19
C CYS A 156 6.60 -1.23 5.47
N ASP A 157 7.57 -1.25 4.56
CA ASP A 157 8.83 -1.97 4.65
C ASP A 157 9.95 -1.00 5.09
N GLU A 158 10.31 -1.01 6.38
CA GLU A 158 11.19 -0.02 7.00
C GLU A 158 12.42 -0.60 7.71
N GLY A 159 12.77 -1.86 7.47
CA GLY A 159 14.06 -2.40 7.85
C GLY A 159 14.09 -3.92 8.00
N GLU A 160 15.30 -4.47 8.16
CA GLU A 160 15.52 -5.91 8.29
C GLU A 160 16.27 -6.30 9.57
N PRO A 161 15.76 -7.30 10.33
CA PRO A 161 14.44 -7.91 10.22
C PRO A 161 13.33 -6.89 10.55
N GLY A 162 12.15 -7.05 9.96
CA GLY A 162 11.02 -6.11 10.03
C GLY A 162 10.50 -5.74 11.43
N ASN A 163 10.95 -6.41 12.48
CA ASN A 163 10.52 -6.20 13.85
C ASN A 163 11.53 -5.40 14.69
N SER A 164 11.00 -4.66 15.66
CA SER A 164 11.80 -3.87 16.61
C SER A 164 12.78 -4.78 17.39
N PRO A 165 14.01 -4.31 17.71
CA PRO A 165 14.56 -2.96 17.48
C PRO A 165 15.20 -2.76 16.10
N ASN A 166 15.20 -3.78 15.23
CA ASN A 166 16.03 -3.79 14.02
C ASN A 166 15.24 -3.44 12.74
N GLY A 167 13.90 -3.46 12.79
CA GLY A 167 13.02 -2.98 11.74
C GLY A 167 11.73 -2.40 12.33
N THR A 168 11.11 -1.51 11.59
CA THR A 168 9.89 -0.79 12.02
C THR A 168 8.75 -1.02 11.04
N ASP A 169 8.67 -2.22 10.47
CA ASP A 169 7.60 -2.57 9.54
C ASP A 169 6.25 -2.31 10.18
N ARG A 170 5.35 -1.75 9.38
CA ARG A 170 4.01 -1.38 9.82
C ARG A 170 2.97 -2.12 9.03
N PHE A 171 1.89 -2.47 9.72
CA PHE A 171 0.71 -3.06 9.14
C PHE A 171 -0.52 -2.35 9.67
N PHE A 172 -1.45 -2.02 8.79
CA PHE A 172 -2.75 -1.46 9.12
C PHE A 172 -3.81 -2.13 8.25
N ILE A 173 -4.96 -2.44 8.85
CA ILE A 173 -6.16 -2.83 8.13
C ILE A 173 -7.37 -2.12 8.70
N GLN A 174 -8.27 -1.73 7.83
CA GLN A 174 -9.61 -1.26 8.16
C GLN A 174 -10.63 -1.96 7.28
N LEU A 175 -11.74 -2.38 7.89
CA LEU A 175 -12.88 -3.01 7.22
C LEU A 175 -14.12 -2.12 7.32
N SER A 176 -15.07 -2.33 6.41
CA SER A 176 -16.37 -1.63 6.40
C SER A 176 -17.26 -1.91 7.60
N ASP A 177 -17.03 -3.01 8.32
CA ASP A 177 -17.76 -3.38 9.53
C ASP A 177 -17.25 -2.66 10.80
N GLY A 178 -16.23 -1.80 10.66
CA GLY A 178 -15.63 -1.03 11.74
C GLY A 178 -14.41 -1.71 12.37
N TYR A 179 -14.04 -2.91 11.95
CA TYR A 179 -12.81 -3.55 12.43
C TYR A 179 -11.58 -2.76 11.98
N THR A 180 -10.68 -2.48 12.93
CA THR A 180 -9.33 -2.00 12.61
C THR A 180 -8.29 -2.74 13.44
N ALA A 181 -7.12 -2.95 12.85
CA ALA A 181 -5.97 -3.54 13.53
C ALA A 181 -4.69 -2.86 13.05
N ILE A 182 -3.79 -2.52 13.99
CA ILE A 182 -2.61 -1.70 13.72
C ILE A 182 -1.38 -2.32 14.41
N GLY A 183 -0.39 -2.72 13.60
CA GLY A 183 0.96 -3.03 14.05
C GLY A 183 1.88 -1.86 13.68
N ASN A 184 2.33 -1.10 14.68
CA ASN A 184 3.23 0.03 14.49
C ASN A 184 4.24 0.14 15.65
N PRO A 185 5.36 -0.62 15.61
CA PRO A 185 5.74 -1.59 14.59
C PRO A 185 5.01 -2.94 14.75
N ILE A 186 5.20 -3.85 13.81
CA ILE A 186 4.89 -5.27 14.02
C ILE A 186 5.85 -5.86 15.06
N GLU A 187 5.36 -6.81 15.85
CA GLU A 187 6.12 -7.41 16.97
C GLU A 187 6.96 -8.63 16.54
N GLY A 188 6.59 -9.24 15.42
CA GLY A 188 7.39 -10.28 14.78
C GLY A 188 6.94 -10.54 13.37
N GLY A 189 7.88 -10.93 12.50
CA GLY A 189 7.63 -11.13 11.08
C GLY A 189 8.45 -10.18 10.21
N ASN A 190 8.06 -10.06 8.95
CA ASN A 190 8.70 -9.18 7.96
C ASN A 190 7.69 -8.79 6.89
N ILE A 191 7.83 -7.58 6.38
CA ILE A 191 7.19 -7.05 5.18
C ILE A 191 8.32 -6.77 4.19
N GLN A 192 8.09 -7.01 2.91
CA GLN A 192 9.08 -6.79 1.86
C GLN A 192 8.41 -6.16 0.65
N LEU A 193 8.92 -5.00 0.25
CA LEU A 193 8.55 -4.30 -0.96
C LEU A 193 9.50 -4.70 -2.10
N HIS A 194 8.93 -5.25 -3.16
CA HIS A 194 9.65 -5.77 -4.32
C HIS A 194 9.47 -4.86 -5.52
N LYS A 195 10.59 -4.48 -6.15
CA LYS A 195 10.63 -3.76 -7.44
C LYS A 195 9.67 -2.55 -7.48
N PRO A 196 9.79 -1.61 -6.53
CA PRO A 196 8.84 -0.50 -6.41
C PRO A 196 8.75 0.34 -7.70
N CYS A 197 7.49 0.58 -8.11
CA CYS A 197 7.06 1.48 -9.19
C CYS A 197 7.55 2.90 -8.98
N LEU A 198 7.24 3.40 -7.79
CA LEU A 198 7.73 4.69 -7.33
C LEU A 198 9.22 4.57 -7.03
N GLN A 199 10.04 5.17 -7.89
CA GLN A 199 11.44 5.40 -7.60
C GLN A 199 11.57 6.70 -6.81
N CYS A 200 12.15 6.59 -5.63
CA CYS A 200 12.49 7.74 -4.83
C CYS A 200 13.99 7.95 -4.88
N GLU A 201 14.39 9.14 -5.29
CA GLU A 201 15.78 9.60 -5.36
C GLU A 201 16.26 10.14 -4.01
#